data_AF-A0A0W0UYV8-F1
#
_entry.id   AF-A0A0W0UYV8-F1
#
_cell.length_a   1.000
_cell.length_b   1.000
_cell.length_c   1.000
_cell.angle_alpha   90.00
_cell.angle_beta   90.00
_cell.angle_gamma   90.00
#
_symmetry.space_group_name_H-M   'P 1'
#
loop_
_entity.id
_entity.type
_entity.pdbx_description
1 polymer ?
#
loop_
_entity_poly.entity_id
_entity_poly.type
_entity_poly.pdbx_seq_one_letter_code
_entity_poly.pdbx_strand_id
1 'polypeptide(L)'
;MNQDDIKVINSNDPNDNNSPTEEEIDEQRRQFLLTSTGILGGVGVACALTPFVSSWLPSAQAEAAGAPVQVDLSKLEPGQQVTVEWRGKPVWIIRRTKEMLETLKGAEEQLRDPKSLVEQQPVYAQNQYRSINPEYLVLVGICTHLGCSPKYFPIVNELGPHWVGGFYCPCHGSTFDLAGRVFKGVPAPINLEVPPYYFLSEHVIVIGEDKKQG
;
A
#
# COMPACT_ATOMS: atom_id res chain seq x y z
N MET A 1 3.63 -83.21 1.80
CA MET A 1 2.19 -83.16 2.07
C MET A 1 2.00 -83.54 3.53
N ASN A 2 1.72 -82.56 4.40
CA ASN A 2 0.70 -82.67 5.43
C ASN A 2 0.50 -81.33 6.14
N GLN A 3 -0.78 -81.00 6.20
CA GLN A 3 -1.47 -80.01 7.01
C GLN A 3 -1.36 -80.40 8.51
N ASP A 4 -1.82 -79.51 9.38
CA ASP A 4 -2.12 -79.73 10.81
C ASP A 4 -0.90 -79.45 11.71
N ASP A 5 -0.86 -78.37 12.51
CA ASP A 5 -1.86 -77.99 13.50
C ASP A 5 -2.04 -76.46 13.62
N ILE A 6 -3.16 -75.94 13.11
CA ILE A 6 -3.70 -74.66 13.58
C ILE A 6 -4.31 -74.92 14.94
N LYS A 7 -3.64 -74.47 16.01
CA LYS A 7 -4.20 -74.50 17.36
C LYS A 7 -5.26 -73.40 17.47
N VAL A 8 -6.49 -73.74 17.09
CA VAL A 8 -7.68 -72.96 17.42
C VAL A 8 -7.87 -73.07 18.94
N ILE A 9 -7.46 -72.04 19.68
CA ILE A 9 -7.80 -71.91 21.10
C ILE A 9 -9.29 -71.55 21.19
N ASN A 10 -10.11 -72.60 21.29
CA ASN A 10 -11.53 -72.47 21.59
C ASN A 10 -11.68 -72.30 23.12
N SER A 11 -11.70 -71.05 23.58
CA SER A 11 -11.82 -70.68 25.00
C SER A 11 -13.28 -70.77 25.46
N ASN A 12 -13.76 -72.00 25.69
CA ASN A 12 -15.04 -72.25 26.38
C ASN A 12 -14.80 -73.17 27.57
N ASP A 13 -14.00 -72.71 28.53
CA ASP A 13 -13.91 -73.28 29.87
C ASP A 13 -14.88 -72.51 30.80
N PRO A 14 -15.92 -73.15 31.36
CA PRO A 14 -16.93 -72.48 32.19
C PRO A 14 -16.43 -72.16 33.62
N ASN A 15 -15.17 -72.48 33.94
CA ASN A 15 -14.49 -72.13 35.20
C ASN A 15 -13.22 -71.28 34.97
N ASP A 16 -13.01 -70.77 33.75
CA ASP A 16 -12.01 -69.73 33.53
C ASP A 16 -12.51 -68.43 34.17
N ASN A 17 -11.94 -68.12 35.34
CA ASN A 17 -12.13 -66.84 36.00
C ASN A 17 -11.37 -65.78 35.20
N ASN A 18 -11.89 -65.47 34.02
CA ASN A 18 -11.41 -64.41 33.16
C ASN A 18 -11.78 -63.08 33.84
N SER A 19 -11.04 -62.72 34.88
CA SER A 19 -10.89 -61.31 35.23
C SER A 19 -10.40 -60.65 33.94
N PRO A 20 -11.03 -59.57 33.45
CA PRO A 20 -10.56 -58.92 32.24
C PRO A 20 -9.07 -58.65 32.46
N THR A 21 -8.21 -59.31 31.68
CA THR A 21 -6.80 -58.92 31.65
C THR A 21 -6.84 -57.48 31.20
N GLU A 22 -6.60 -56.54 32.11
CA GLU A 22 -6.37 -55.14 31.73
C GLU A 22 -5.28 -55.21 30.66
N GLU A 23 -5.63 -54.90 29.41
CA GLU A 23 -4.65 -54.81 28.34
C GLU A 23 -3.57 -53.84 28.82
N GLU A 24 -2.39 -54.35 29.13
CA GLU A 24 -1.28 -53.52 29.60
C GLU A 24 -0.94 -52.55 28.46
N ILE A 25 -1.26 -51.27 28.66
CA ILE A 25 -1.08 -50.24 27.66
C ILE A 25 0.41 -50.06 27.42
N ASP A 26 0.86 -50.26 26.18
CA ASP A 26 2.24 -49.94 25.77
C ASP A 26 2.41 -48.41 25.77
N GLU A 27 2.86 -47.89 26.91
CA GLU A 27 3.07 -46.46 27.12
C GLU A 27 4.08 -45.86 26.15
N GLN A 28 5.07 -46.63 25.68
CA GLN A 28 6.04 -46.15 24.69
C GLN A 28 5.39 -45.94 23.31
N ARG A 29 4.57 -46.89 22.86
CA ARG A 29 3.80 -46.74 21.61
C ARG A 29 2.79 -45.61 21.71
N ARG A 30 2.10 -45.49 22.85
CA ARG A 30 1.14 -44.42 23.10
C ARG A 30 1.81 -43.06 23.04
N GLN A 31 2.94 -42.88 23.73
CA GLN A 31 3.68 -41.63 23.72
C GLN A 31 4.21 -41.31 22.32
N PHE A 32 4.74 -42.30 21.60
CA PHE A 32 5.20 -42.13 20.22
C PHE A 32 4.08 -41.64 19.29
N LEU A 33 2.90 -42.27 19.35
CA LEU A 33 1.75 -41.87 18.53
C LEU A 33 1.22 -40.48 18.89
N LEU A 34 1.15 -40.15 20.18
CA LEU A 34 0.69 -38.83 20.64
C LEU A 34 1.66 -37.72 20.21
N THR A 35 2.97 -37.93 20.41
CA THR A 35 3.99 -36.96 20.01
C THR A 35 4.04 -36.79 18.49
N SER A 36 4.05 -37.89 17.74
CA SER A 36 4.08 -37.84 16.27
C SER A 36 2.83 -37.17 15.71
N THR A 37 1.64 -37.51 16.21
CA THR A 37 0.37 -36.87 15.80
C THR A 37 0.37 -35.38 16.16
N GLY A 38 0.89 -35.00 17.33
CA GLY A 38 1.00 -33.60 17.73
C GLY A 38 1.92 -32.80 16.81
N ILE A 39 3.09 -33.36 16.45
CA ILE A 39 4.04 -32.72 15.53
C ILE A 39 3.43 -32.59 14.13
N LEU A 40 2.89 -33.67 13.56
CA LEU A 40 2.27 -33.64 12.23
C LEU A 40 1.07 -32.70 12.19
N GLY A 41 0.24 -32.71 13.24
CA GLY A 41 -0.88 -31.78 13.38
C GLY A 41 -0.43 -30.32 13.40
N GLY A 42 0.62 -30.01 14.18
CA GLY A 42 1.21 -28.67 14.24
C GLY A 42 1.77 -28.21 12.88
N VAL A 43 2.50 -29.07 12.18
CA VAL A 43 3.00 -28.78 10.82
C VAL A 43 1.83 -28.57 9.85
N GLY A 44 0.81 -29.43 9.90
CA GLY A 44 -0.39 -29.29 9.07
C GLY A 44 -1.10 -27.94 9.28
N VAL A 45 -1.25 -27.50 10.53
CA VAL A 45 -1.83 -26.19 10.86
C VAL A 45 -0.96 -25.05 10.30
N ALA A 46 0.36 -25.10 10.47
CA ALA A 46 1.25 -24.09 9.91
C ALA A 46 1.19 -24.02 8.37
N CYS A 47 1.17 -25.19 7.72
CA CYS A 47 1.02 -25.30 6.26
C CYS A 47 -0.32 -24.78 5.75
N ALA A 48 -1.41 -24.90 6.52
CA ALA A 48 -2.72 -24.37 6.16
C ALA A 48 -2.85 -22.86 6.40
N LEU A 49 -2.30 -22.35 7.52
CA LEU A 49 -2.37 -20.93 7.87
C LEU A 49 -1.51 -20.05 6.96
N THR A 50 -0.37 -20.56 6.48
CA THR A 50 0.54 -19.80 5.60
C THR A 50 -0.15 -19.29 4.33
N PRO A 51 -0.76 -20.13 3.47
CA PRO A 51 -1.44 -19.66 2.26
C PRO A 51 -2.71 -18.86 2.58
N PHE A 52 -3.37 -19.14 3.71
CA PHE A 52 -4.55 -18.39 4.14
C PHE A 52 -4.20 -16.94 4.48
N VAL A 53 -3.15 -16.70 5.28
CA VAL A 53 -2.68 -15.34 5.58
C VAL A 53 -2.07 -14.69 4.35
N SER A 54 -1.32 -15.42 3.53
CA SER A 54 -0.75 -14.85 2.30
C SER A 54 -1.82 -14.46 1.28
N SER A 55 -3.03 -15.01 1.36
CA SER A 55 -4.14 -14.62 0.48
C SER A 55 -4.62 -13.17 0.69
N TRP A 56 -4.23 -12.52 1.79
CA TRP A 56 -4.49 -11.11 2.04
C TRP A 56 -3.41 -10.18 1.49
N LEU A 57 -2.28 -10.72 1.00
CA LEU A 57 -1.23 -9.93 0.36
C LEU A 57 -1.68 -9.48 -1.05
N PRO A 58 -1.04 -8.44 -1.62
CA PRO A 58 -1.35 -7.97 -2.97
C PRO A 58 -1.25 -9.09 -4.01
N SER A 59 -2.20 -9.13 -4.95
CA SER A 59 -2.16 -10.08 -6.06
C SER A 59 -1.09 -9.69 -7.08
N ALA A 60 -0.65 -10.64 -7.92
CA ALA A 60 0.29 -10.35 -9.02
C ALA A 60 -0.22 -9.26 -9.98
N GLN A 61 -1.55 -9.14 -10.16
CA GLN A 61 -2.15 -8.05 -10.92
C GLN A 61 -1.97 -6.69 -10.22
N ALA A 62 -2.14 -6.65 -8.89
CA ALA A 62 -1.91 -5.45 -8.10
C ALA A 62 -0.43 -5.03 -8.09
N GLU A 63 0.50 -5.99 -8.07
CA GLU A 63 1.93 -5.73 -8.20
C GLU A 63 2.28 -5.20 -9.61
N ALA A 64 1.73 -5.81 -10.66
CA ALA A 64 1.95 -5.38 -12.05
C ALA A 64 1.39 -3.97 -12.31
N ALA A 65 0.26 -3.60 -11.70
CA ALA A 65 -0.26 -2.23 -11.72
C ALA A 65 0.67 -1.20 -11.05
N GLY A 66 1.74 -1.66 -10.37
CA GLY A 66 2.79 -0.83 -9.82
C GLY A 66 3.99 -0.57 -10.72
N ALA A 67 3.96 -1.08 -11.96
CA ALA A 67 4.96 -0.77 -12.98
C ALA A 67 4.99 0.74 -13.29
N PRO A 68 6.14 1.26 -13.77
CA PRO A 68 6.24 2.67 -14.12
C PRO A 68 5.34 3.05 -15.30
N VAL A 69 4.77 4.25 -15.25
CA VAL A 69 3.86 4.78 -16.26
C VAL A 69 4.53 5.92 -17.01
N GLN A 70 4.57 5.82 -18.34
CA GLN A 70 5.04 6.92 -19.20
C GLN A 70 3.88 7.81 -19.62
N VAL A 71 4.04 9.12 -19.50
CA VAL A 71 3.01 10.11 -19.83
C VAL A 71 3.59 11.17 -20.75
N ASP A 72 2.94 11.36 -21.90
CA ASP A 72 3.25 12.44 -22.83
C ASP A 72 2.47 13.71 -22.46
N LEU A 73 3.21 14.79 -22.23
CA LEU A 73 2.75 16.10 -21.77
C LEU A 73 2.65 17.11 -22.92
N SER A 74 2.93 16.72 -24.16
CA SER A 74 2.95 17.61 -25.33
C SER A 74 1.63 18.35 -25.57
N LYS A 75 0.50 17.76 -25.16
CA LYS A 75 -0.85 18.33 -25.29
C LYS A 75 -1.38 18.98 -24.02
N LEU A 76 -0.59 19.01 -22.95
CA LEU A 76 -1.02 19.59 -21.68
C LEU A 76 -0.81 21.10 -21.73
N GLU A 77 -1.90 21.87 -21.71
CA GLU A 77 -1.85 23.33 -21.74
C GLU A 77 -1.59 23.93 -20.34
N PRO A 78 -1.00 25.14 -20.25
CA PRO A 78 -0.82 25.81 -18.97
C PRO A 78 -2.16 25.99 -18.22
N GLY A 79 -2.14 25.69 -16.93
CA GLY A 79 -3.29 25.66 -16.02
C GLY A 79 -4.06 24.33 -16.01
N GLN A 80 -3.85 23.44 -17.00
CA GLN A 80 -4.56 22.17 -17.08
C GLN A 80 -3.99 21.11 -16.14
N GLN A 81 -4.88 20.23 -15.70
CA GLN A 81 -4.57 19.01 -14.98
C GLN A 81 -4.93 17.80 -15.85
N VAL A 82 -4.03 16.82 -15.89
CA VAL A 82 -4.35 15.45 -16.31
C VAL A 82 -4.18 14.50 -15.12
N THR A 83 -5.00 13.44 -15.09
CA THR A 83 -4.92 12.40 -14.06
C THR A 83 -4.55 11.08 -14.74
N VAL A 84 -3.54 10.41 -14.21
CA VAL A 84 -3.15 9.06 -14.62
C VAL A 84 -3.24 8.12 -13.42
N GLU A 85 -3.32 6.82 -13.66
CA GLU A 85 -3.34 5.82 -12.59
C GLU A 85 -1.93 5.21 -12.43
N TRP A 86 -1.45 5.12 -11.19
CA TRP A 86 -0.22 4.41 -10.84
C TRP A 86 -0.42 3.71 -9.49
N ARG A 87 -0.16 2.39 -9.41
CA ARG A 87 -0.41 1.57 -8.20
C ARG A 87 -1.85 1.67 -7.67
N GLY A 88 -2.83 1.80 -8.57
CA GLY A 88 -4.24 2.02 -8.21
C GLY A 88 -4.52 3.38 -7.55
N LYS A 89 -3.55 4.29 -7.52
CA LYS A 89 -3.69 5.65 -7.00
C LYS A 89 -3.81 6.64 -8.16
N PRO A 90 -4.66 7.69 -8.05
CA PRO A 90 -4.66 8.78 -9.01
C PRO A 90 -3.37 9.61 -8.82
N VAL A 91 -2.66 9.87 -9.90
CA VAL A 91 -1.53 10.80 -9.95
C VAL A 91 -1.93 11.97 -10.85
N TRP A 92 -1.89 13.17 -10.29
CA TRP A 92 -2.15 14.40 -11.02
C TRP A 92 -0.86 14.93 -11.61
N ILE A 93 -0.96 15.40 -12.85
CA ILE A 93 0.09 16.15 -13.52
C ILE A 93 -0.51 17.48 -13.94
N ILE A 94 0.06 18.57 -13.46
CA ILE A 94 -0.45 19.92 -13.68
C ILE A 94 0.65 20.75 -14.30
N ARG A 95 0.33 21.38 -15.42
CA ARG A 95 1.22 22.36 -16.05
C ARG A 95 0.92 23.74 -15.46
N ARG A 96 1.70 24.20 -14.50
CA ARG A 96 1.47 25.47 -13.78
C ARG A 96 1.79 26.66 -14.67
N THR A 97 0.96 27.71 -14.60
CA THR A 97 1.25 28.99 -15.25
C THR A 97 2.27 29.80 -14.43
N LYS A 98 2.80 30.88 -14.99
CA LYS A 98 3.69 31.78 -14.26
C LYS A 98 2.98 32.40 -13.05
N GLU A 99 1.73 32.79 -13.22
CA GLU A 99 0.89 33.38 -12.17
C GLU A 99 0.72 32.38 -11.02
N MET A 100 0.46 31.10 -11.33
CA MET A 100 0.38 30.03 -10.33
C MET A 100 1.68 29.83 -9.55
N LEU A 101 2.84 30.03 -10.19
CA LEU A 101 4.13 29.92 -9.51
C LEU A 101 4.43 31.13 -8.62
N GLU A 102 3.96 32.31 -9.02
CA GLU A 102 4.11 33.53 -8.22
C GLU A 102 3.27 33.48 -6.93
N THR A 103 2.08 32.86 -6.94
CA THR A 103 1.26 32.73 -5.72
C THR A 103 1.89 31.83 -4.66
N LEU A 104 2.88 30.99 -5.02
CA LEU A 104 3.58 30.12 -4.07
C LEU A 104 4.60 30.87 -3.19
N LYS A 105 4.97 32.10 -3.55
CA LYS A 105 5.90 32.93 -2.79
C LYS A 105 5.16 33.61 -1.63
N GLY A 106 5.73 33.56 -0.42
CA GLY A 106 5.17 34.25 0.76
C GLY A 106 4.06 33.48 1.48
N ALA A 107 3.69 32.28 1.02
CA ALA A 107 2.71 31.43 1.68
C ALA A 107 3.31 30.61 2.86
N GLU A 108 4.64 30.65 3.06
CA GLU A 108 5.37 29.74 3.94
C GLU A 108 4.87 29.75 5.39
N GLU A 109 4.49 30.92 5.92
CA GLU A 109 4.00 31.06 7.29
C GLU A 109 2.63 30.42 7.52
N GLN A 110 1.85 30.23 6.44
CA GLN A 110 0.51 29.66 6.49
C GLN A 110 0.53 28.13 6.33
N LEU A 111 1.67 27.56 5.93
CA LEU A 111 1.81 26.13 5.62
C LEU A 111 2.33 25.34 6.83
N ARG A 112 1.89 24.08 6.95
CA ARG A 112 2.34 23.19 8.02
C ARG A 112 3.76 22.68 7.78
N ASP A 113 4.06 22.32 6.54
CA ASP A 113 5.38 21.82 6.12
C ASP A 113 5.84 22.54 4.83
N PRO A 114 6.24 23.82 4.92
CA PRO A 114 6.63 24.60 3.74
C PRO A 114 7.87 24.05 3.02
N LYS A 115 8.74 23.33 3.75
CA LYS A 115 10.02 22.80 3.26
C LYS A 115 9.96 21.34 2.84
N SER A 116 8.80 20.68 2.96
CA SER A 116 8.63 19.26 2.60
C SER A 116 9.60 18.33 3.35
N LEU A 117 9.72 18.55 4.66
CA LEU A 117 10.64 17.80 5.53
C LEU A 117 10.10 16.43 5.95
N VAL A 118 8.78 16.20 5.82
CA VAL A 118 8.20 14.87 6.08
C VAL A 118 8.70 13.88 5.02
N GLU A 119 9.26 12.76 5.48
CA GLU A 119 9.78 11.71 4.61
C GLU A 119 8.63 10.91 3.98
N GLN A 120 8.26 11.29 2.76
CA GLN A 120 7.30 10.59 1.90
C GLN A 120 7.55 10.83 0.40
N GLN A 121 8.38 11.82 0.06
CA GLN A 121 8.66 12.23 -1.31
C GLN A 121 10.16 12.11 -1.62
N PRO A 122 10.52 11.97 -2.91
CA PRO A 122 11.92 12.01 -3.34
C PRO A 122 12.64 13.29 -2.95
N VAL A 123 13.97 13.22 -2.81
CA VAL A 123 14.82 14.34 -2.38
C VAL A 123 14.70 15.56 -3.30
N TYR A 124 14.55 15.35 -4.62
CA TYR A 124 14.38 16.45 -5.57
C TYR A 124 13.11 17.28 -5.32
N ALA A 125 12.11 16.74 -4.61
CA ALA A 125 10.87 17.43 -4.29
C ALA A 125 10.97 18.25 -2.98
N GLN A 126 12.12 18.24 -2.30
CA GLN A 126 12.40 19.12 -1.15
C GLN A 126 12.82 20.52 -1.63
N ASN A 127 11.91 21.17 -2.36
CA ASN A 127 12.07 22.54 -2.83
C ASN A 127 10.72 23.28 -2.79
N GLN A 128 10.74 24.59 -3.02
CA GLN A 128 9.53 25.43 -2.97
C GLN A 128 8.38 24.95 -3.88
N TYR A 129 8.71 24.37 -5.03
CA TYR A 129 7.77 23.95 -6.07
C TYR A 129 7.36 22.48 -5.98
N ARG A 130 8.08 21.68 -5.17
CA ARG A 130 7.87 20.24 -4.98
C ARG A 130 7.88 19.45 -6.29
N SER A 131 8.80 19.82 -7.18
CA SER A 131 8.90 19.28 -8.54
C SER A 131 10.33 19.40 -9.08
N ILE A 132 10.69 18.54 -10.04
CA ILE A 132 11.96 18.63 -10.80
C ILE A 132 11.95 19.87 -11.70
N ASN A 133 10.87 20.06 -12.46
CA ASN A 133 10.63 21.25 -13.27
C ASN A 133 9.47 22.05 -12.63
N PRO A 134 9.66 23.32 -12.23
CA PRO A 134 8.58 24.15 -11.67
C PRO A 134 7.34 24.25 -12.55
N GLU A 135 7.44 24.11 -13.88
CA GLU A 135 6.25 24.13 -14.74
C GLU A 135 5.35 22.90 -14.56
N TYR A 136 5.91 21.74 -14.21
CA TYR A 136 5.15 20.49 -14.10
C TYR A 136 5.12 19.95 -12.67
N LEU A 137 3.96 20.09 -12.03
CA LEU A 137 3.69 19.50 -10.73
C LEU A 137 3.15 18.07 -10.89
N VAL A 138 3.74 17.13 -10.16
CA VAL A 138 3.30 15.72 -10.14
C VAL A 138 2.98 15.34 -8.69
N LEU A 139 1.73 14.96 -8.41
CA LEU A 139 1.26 14.62 -7.06
C LEU A 139 0.41 13.37 -7.07
N VAL A 140 0.53 12.55 -6.04
CA VAL A 140 -0.48 11.54 -5.71
C VAL A 140 -1.73 12.29 -5.22
N GLY A 141 -2.83 12.12 -5.95
CA GLY A 141 -4.11 12.79 -5.74
C GLY A 141 -4.93 12.23 -4.58
N ILE A 142 -4.28 11.93 -3.45
CA ILE A 142 -4.87 11.31 -2.27
C ILE A 142 -4.62 12.23 -1.08
N CYS A 143 -5.70 12.70 -0.46
CA CYS A 143 -5.64 13.53 0.74
C CYS A 143 -5.01 12.74 1.88
N THR A 144 -3.99 13.33 2.49
CA THR A 144 -3.23 12.72 3.58
C THR A 144 -3.98 12.64 4.92
N HIS A 145 -5.22 13.16 4.98
CA HIS A 145 -6.09 12.95 6.13
C HIS A 145 -6.62 11.50 6.16
N LEU A 146 -7.56 11.17 5.26
CA LEU A 146 -8.26 9.87 5.23
C LEU A 146 -8.49 9.35 3.80
N GLY A 147 -7.68 9.80 2.84
CA GLY A 147 -7.59 9.15 1.53
C GLY A 147 -8.57 9.61 0.44
N CYS A 148 -9.47 10.56 0.71
CA CYS A 148 -10.29 11.17 -0.34
C CYS A 148 -9.43 11.85 -1.41
N SER A 149 -9.90 11.95 -2.65
CA SER A 149 -9.24 12.77 -3.69
C SER A 149 -9.64 14.25 -3.54
N PRO A 150 -8.71 15.17 -3.21
CA PRO A 150 -9.01 16.60 -3.28
C PRO A 150 -9.40 17.04 -4.70
N LYS A 151 -10.09 18.18 -4.79
CA LYS A 151 -10.45 18.82 -6.05
C LYS A 151 -9.52 19.99 -6.33
N TYR A 152 -9.17 20.18 -7.59
CA TYR A 152 -8.34 21.27 -8.06
C TYR A 152 -9.19 22.52 -8.29
N PHE A 153 -8.86 23.59 -7.58
CA PHE A 153 -9.50 24.92 -7.65
C PHE A 153 -8.39 25.97 -7.82
N PRO A 154 -7.87 26.14 -9.04
CA PRO A 154 -6.70 26.99 -9.27
C PRO A 154 -7.00 28.49 -9.21
N ILE A 155 -8.26 28.89 -9.33
CA ILE A 155 -8.62 30.29 -9.54
C ILE A 155 -8.71 31.00 -8.18
N VAL A 156 -8.07 32.16 -8.07
CA VAL A 156 -8.17 33.01 -6.87
C VAL A 156 -9.62 33.42 -6.63
N ASN A 157 -10.05 33.44 -5.37
CA ASN A 157 -11.41 33.75 -4.91
C ASN A 157 -12.51 32.75 -5.30
N GLU A 158 -12.18 31.65 -5.99
CA GLU A 158 -13.17 30.66 -6.44
C GLU A 158 -13.93 29.98 -5.28
N LEU A 159 -13.25 29.75 -4.15
CA LEU A 159 -13.85 29.22 -2.91
C LEU A 159 -14.10 30.30 -1.84
N GLY A 160 -14.12 31.57 -2.24
CA GLY A 160 -14.34 32.73 -1.36
C GLY A 160 -13.12 33.66 -1.23
N PRO A 161 -13.26 34.82 -0.56
CA PRO A 161 -12.32 35.96 -0.65
C PRO A 161 -10.87 35.70 -0.18
N HIS A 162 -10.63 34.58 0.51
CA HIS A 162 -9.32 34.20 1.04
C HIS A 162 -8.69 33.03 0.29
N TRP A 163 -9.35 32.53 -0.77
CA TRP A 163 -8.86 31.41 -1.56
C TRP A 163 -7.80 31.89 -2.56
N VAL A 164 -6.57 31.41 -2.40
CA VAL A 164 -5.41 31.81 -3.23
C VAL A 164 -5.15 30.87 -4.41
N GLY A 165 -5.99 29.86 -4.60
CA GLY A 165 -5.79 28.77 -5.56
C GLY A 165 -5.08 27.57 -4.95
N GLY A 166 -5.43 26.37 -5.41
CA GLY A 166 -4.82 25.13 -4.92
C GLY A 166 -5.77 23.94 -4.97
N PHE A 167 -5.80 23.15 -3.90
CA PHE A 167 -6.62 21.96 -3.79
C PHE A 167 -7.49 21.98 -2.54
N TYR A 168 -8.76 21.59 -2.69
CA TYR A 168 -9.73 21.50 -1.60
C TYR A 168 -10.28 20.08 -1.48
N CYS A 169 -10.14 19.48 -0.30
CA CYS A 169 -10.67 18.16 0.02
C CYS A 169 -12.02 18.30 0.75
N PRO A 170 -13.17 18.02 0.08
CA PRO A 170 -14.49 18.27 0.66
C PRO A 170 -14.87 17.34 1.81
N CYS A 171 -14.17 16.21 1.99
CA CYS A 171 -14.51 15.24 3.03
C CYS A 171 -14.42 15.82 4.45
N HIS A 172 -13.38 16.62 4.73
CA HIS A 172 -13.13 17.20 6.06
C HIS A 172 -12.51 18.61 5.98
N GLY A 173 -12.62 19.27 4.83
CA GLY A 173 -12.20 20.67 4.64
C GLY A 173 -10.69 20.91 4.61
N SER A 174 -9.87 19.91 4.25
CA SER A 174 -8.43 20.13 4.11
C SER A 174 -8.09 20.90 2.85
N THR A 175 -7.23 21.90 2.97
CA THR A 175 -6.79 22.77 1.88
C THR A 175 -5.28 22.64 1.67
N PHE A 176 -4.88 22.75 0.40
CA PHE A 176 -3.49 22.69 -0.04
C PHE A 176 -3.24 23.78 -1.08
N ASP A 177 -2.03 24.31 -1.13
CA ASP A 177 -1.64 25.29 -2.15
C ASP A 177 -1.35 24.65 -3.53
N LEU A 178 -0.95 25.46 -4.51
CA LEU A 178 -0.60 25.01 -5.87
C LEU A 178 0.74 24.23 -5.98
N ALA A 179 1.38 23.89 -4.86
CA ALA A 179 2.46 22.91 -4.78
C ALA A 179 2.03 21.65 -4.00
N GLY A 180 0.76 21.55 -3.61
CA GLY A 180 0.23 20.46 -2.79
C GLY A 180 0.68 20.53 -1.33
N ARG A 181 1.14 21.69 -0.85
CA ARG A 181 1.53 21.91 0.55
C ARG A 181 0.30 22.19 1.39
N VAL A 182 0.19 21.53 2.53
CA VAL A 182 -1.00 21.63 3.39
C VAL A 182 -0.96 22.93 4.22
N PHE A 183 -2.10 23.63 4.27
CA PHE A 183 -2.24 24.80 5.13
C PHE A 183 -2.34 24.40 6.62
N LYS A 184 -2.05 25.36 7.51
CA LYS A 184 -2.30 25.21 8.95
C LYS A 184 -3.80 25.21 9.25
N GLY A 185 -4.19 24.62 10.39
CA GLY A 185 -5.58 24.68 10.86
C GLY A 185 -6.57 23.71 10.21
N VAL A 186 -6.10 22.79 9.35
CA VAL A 186 -6.94 21.74 8.74
C VAL A 186 -6.58 20.32 9.20
N PRO A 187 -7.45 19.31 9.02
CA PRO A 187 -7.20 17.95 9.51
C PRO A 187 -6.03 17.21 8.85
N ALA A 188 -5.75 17.44 7.56
CA ALA A 188 -4.64 16.78 6.86
C ALA A 188 -3.29 17.06 7.57
N PRO A 189 -2.53 16.02 7.92
CA PRO A 189 -1.34 16.17 8.75
C PRO A 189 -0.11 16.62 7.97
N ILE A 190 -0.03 16.32 6.67
CA ILE A 190 1.18 16.49 5.83
C ILE A 190 0.80 16.86 4.39
N ASN A 191 1.77 17.31 3.59
CA ASN A 191 1.59 17.68 2.18
C ASN A 191 1.13 16.49 1.32
N LEU A 192 0.54 16.74 0.15
CA LEU A 192 0.23 15.68 -0.82
C LEU A 192 1.52 15.02 -1.34
N GLU A 193 1.58 13.69 -1.38
CA GLU A 193 2.78 12.93 -1.78
C GLU A 193 3.22 13.27 -3.22
N VAL A 194 4.52 13.45 -3.44
CA VAL A 194 5.11 13.50 -4.79
C VAL A 194 5.63 12.09 -5.07
N PRO A 195 5.15 11.38 -6.10
CA PRO A 195 5.67 10.05 -6.41
C PRO A 195 7.10 10.15 -6.97
N PRO A 196 7.90 9.06 -6.97
CA PRO A 196 9.13 9.00 -7.75
C PRO A 196 8.81 9.17 -9.23
N TYR A 197 9.51 10.08 -9.91
CA TYR A 197 9.37 10.30 -11.34
C TYR A 197 10.61 10.96 -11.93
N TYR A 198 10.75 10.89 -13.26
CA TYR A 198 11.76 11.63 -13.99
C TYR A 198 11.30 12.00 -15.40
N PHE A 199 12.02 12.93 -16.04
CA PHE A 199 11.82 13.28 -17.44
C PHE A 199 12.66 12.36 -18.33
N LEU A 200 12.00 11.59 -19.18
CA LEU A 200 12.63 10.79 -20.25
C LEU A 200 13.03 11.68 -21.43
N SER A 201 12.21 12.69 -21.72
CA SER A 201 12.45 13.76 -22.70
C SER A 201 11.84 15.07 -22.21
N GLU A 202 11.86 16.14 -23.01
CA GLU A 202 11.25 17.43 -22.66
C GLU A 202 9.76 17.33 -22.30
N HIS A 203 9.02 16.44 -22.98
CA HIS A 203 7.57 16.30 -22.81
C HIS A 203 7.14 14.92 -22.32
N VAL A 204 8.05 13.99 -22.07
CA VAL A 204 7.68 12.65 -21.57
C VAL A 204 8.23 12.45 -20.17
N ILE A 205 7.33 12.19 -19.22
CA ILE A 205 7.68 11.81 -17.86
C ILE A 205 7.42 10.33 -17.61
N VAL A 206 8.21 9.74 -16.73
CA VAL A 206 8.01 8.37 -16.23
C VAL A 206 7.72 8.47 -14.75
N ILE A 207 6.55 7.99 -14.32
CA ILE A 207 6.10 7.96 -12.93
C ILE A 207 6.30 6.55 -12.39
N GLY A 208 6.83 6.43 -11.17
CA GLY A 208 7.02 5.18 -10.44
C GLY A 208 8.48 4.77 -10.21
N GLU A 209 9.42 5.51 -10.78
CA GLU A 209 10.87 5.27 -10.65
C GLU A 209 11.62 6.59 -10.58
N ASP A 210 12.74 6.61 -9.85
CA ASP A 210 13.73 7.68 -9.92
C ASP A 210 14.69 7.42 -11.09
N LYS A 211 15.22 8.49 -11.69
CA LYS A 211 16.23 8.35 -12.75
C LYS A 211 17.44 7.62 -12.17
N LYS A 212 17.75 6.42 -12.70
CA LYS A 212 18.98 5.70 -12.37
C LYS A 212 20.17 6.62 -12.69
N GLN A 213 20.97 6.94 -11.67
CA GLN A 213 22.27 7.57 -11.89
C GLN A 213 23.13 6.52 -12.59
N GLY A 214 23.45 6.76 -13.87
CA GLY A 214 24.42 5.98 -14.63
C GLY A 214 25.84 6.38 -14.27
#